data_AF-A0A7C2V6N8-F1
#
_entry.id   AF-A0A7C2V6N8-F1
#
_cell.length_a   1.000
_cell.length_b   1.000
_cell.length_c   1.000
_cell.angle_alpha   90.00
_cell.angle_beta   90.00
_cell.angle_gamma   90.00
#
_symmetry.space_group_name_H-M   'P 1'
#
loop_
_entity.id
_entity.type
_entity.pdbx_description
1 polymer ?
#
loop_
_entity_poly.entity_id
_entity_poly.type
_entity_poly.pdbx_seq_one_letter_code
_entity_poly.pdbx_strand_id
1 'polypeptide(L)'
;MQFPAGYRNWTHVKSMVIHDKAHPLFDAFGGIHHVYVNERGAQALRQENPKYPDGSIFVFDLLEARLESGAYVEGSRKVLAVMVKDSRKYAATGGWGFEAFAGGDPSRRAVQDAATECFQCHAAQKATDYVFSKWRP
;
A
#
# COMPACT_ATOMS: atom_id res chain seq x y z
N MET A 1 0.39 -12.05 -8.86
CA MET A 1 0.60 -10.59 -9.04
C MET A 1 2.09 -10.34 -9.27
N GLN A 2 2.47 -9.42 -10.17
CA GLN A 2 3.89 -9.15 -10.45
C GLN A 2 4.49 -8.21 -9.39
N PHE A 3 5.78 -8.40 -9.08
CA PHE A 3 6.52 -7.45 -8.25
C PHE A 3 6.68 -6.11 -8.99
N PRO A 4 6.38 -4.96 -8.35
CA PRO A 4 6.32 -3.66 -9.03
C PRO A 4 7.72 -3.05 -9.17
N ALA A 5 8.57 -3.62 -10.02
CA ALA A 5 9.92 -3.10 -10.21
C ALA A 5 9.93 -1.60 -10.58
N GLY A 6 10.86 -0.83 -10.00
CA GLY A 6 11.00 0.61 -10.27
C GLY A 6 9.98 1.52 -9.58
N TYR A 7 9.10 1.01 -8.72
CA TYR A 7 8.04 1.80 -8.08
C TYR A 7 8.51 3.02 -7.27
N ARG A 8 9.77 3.02 -6.80
CA ARG A 8 10.35 4.16 -6.07
C ARG A 8 10.46 5.42 -6.94
N ASN A 9 10.42 5.28 -8.27
CA ASN A 9 10.37 6.40 -9.21
C ASN A 9 8.94 6.86 -9.53
N TRP A 10 7.93 6.22 -8.97
CA TRP A 10 6.54 6.60 -9.17
C TRP A 10 6.15 7.79 -8.27
N THR A 11 4.90 8.24 -8.39
CA THR A 11 4.40 9.33 -7.54
C THR A 11 4.36 8.84 -6.08
N HIS A 12 5.18 9.44 -5.22
CA HIS A 12 5.05 9.29 -3.78
C HIS A 12 3.82 10.07 -3.29
N VAL A 13 2.85 9.35 -2.75
CA VAL A 13 1.55 9.90 -2.34
C VAL A 13 1.60 10.49 -0.95
N LYS A 14 2.07 9.69 0.01
CA LYS A 14 2.15 10.08 1.42
C LYS A 14 3.10 9.16 2.17
N SER A 15 3.46 9.59 3.35
CA SER A 15 4.07 8.74 4.37
C SER A 15 3.23 8.77 5.64
N MET A 16 3.43 7.79 6.50
CA MET A 16 2.96 7.84 7.88
C MET A 16 3.87 6.95 8.75
N VAL A 17 3.99 7.33 10.01
CA VAL A 17 4.80 6.63 11.00
C VAL A 17 3.88 6.10 12.09
N ILE A 18 3.95 4.80 12.35
CA ILE A 18 3.31 4.17 13.50
C ILE A 18 4.45 3.78 14.46
N HIS A 19 4.70 4.61 15.46
CA HIS A 19 5.81 4.41 16.42
C HIS A 19 5.33 4.01 17.81
N ASP A 20 4.07 4.28 18.16
CA ASP A 20 3.50 3.98 19.47
C ASP A 20 2.72 2.64 19.44
N LYS A 21 3.01 1.77 20.41
CA LYS A 21 2.33 0.48 20.61
C LYS A 21 0.85 0.63 20.95
N ALA A 22 0.42 1.81 21.40
CA ALA A 22 -0.99 2.12 21.59
C ALA A 22 -1.79 2.15 20.27
N HIS A 23 -1.11 2.30 19.12
CA HIS A 23 -1.78 2.26 17.83
C HIS A 23 -2.25 0.83 17.50
N PRO A 24 -3.54 0.59 17.16
CA PRO A 24 -4.08 -0.76 16.92
C PRO A 24 -3.37 -1.56 15.82
N LEU A 25 -2.73 -0.86 14.88
CA LEU A 25 -1.96 -1.48 13.78
C LEU A 25 -0.45 -1.56 14.06
N PHE A 26 0.02 -1.31 15.29
CA PHE A 26 1.46 -1.31 15.58
C PHE A 26 2.13 -2.65 15.26
N ASP A 27 1.54 -3.78 15.66
CA ASP A 27 2.17 -5.08 15.46
C ASP A 27 2.29 -5.43 13.96
N ALA A 28 1.27 -5.09 13.17
CA ALA A 28 1.25 -5.34 11.73
C ALA A 28 2.08 -4.32 10.93
N PHE A 29 1.92 -3.02 11.22
CA PHE A 29 2.39 -1.92 10.38
C PHE A 29 3.22 -0.86 11.12
N GLY A 30 3.68 -1.16 12.34
CA GLY A 30 4.63 -0.33 13.09
C GLY A 30 5.91 -0.09 12.28
N GLY A 31 6.34 1.16 12.21
CA GLY A 31 7.45 1.62 11.38
C GLY A 31 7.12 2.88 10.58
N ILE A 32 7.96 3.16 9.57
CA ILE A 32 7.76 4.22 8.59
C ILE A 32 7.23 3.57 7.31
N HIS A 33 6.10 4.04 6.79
CA HIS A 33 5.63 3.57 5.50
C HIS A 33 5.43 4.69 4.49
N HIS A 34 5.80 4.37 3.26
CA HIS A 34 5.64 5.21 2.08
C HIS A 34 4.65 4.58 1.15
N VAL A 35 3.71 5.38 0.65
CA VAL A 35 2.77 4.94 -0.37
C VAL A 35 3.16 5.55 -1.71
N TYR A 36 3.31 4.70 -2.71
CA TYR A 36 3.57 5.08 -4.09
C TYR A 36 2.40 4.66 -4.97
N VAL A 37 2.18 5.38 -6.06
CA VAL A 37 1.19 5.03 -7.07
C VAL A 37 1.76 5.29 -8.46
N ASN A 38 1.54 4.34 -9.38
CA ASN A 38 1.96 4.51 -10.77
C ASN A 38 1.23 5.70 -11.42
N GLU A 39 1.75 6.18 -12.55
CA GLU A 39 1.22 7.37 -13.22
C GLU A 39 -0.30 7.30 -13.47
N ARG A 40 -0.77 6.13 -13.94
CA ARG A 40 -2.19 5.86 -14.19
C ARG A 40 -3.04 6.05 -12.94
N GLY A 41 -2.64 5.45 -11.82
CA GLY A 41 -3.35 5.63 -10.55
C GLY A 41 -3.22 7.05 -10.00
N ALA A 42 -2.08 7.72 -10.22
CA ALA A 42 -1.84 9.10 -9.78
C ALA A 42 -2.81 10.08 -10.45
N GLN A 43 -3.10 9.90 -11.74
CA GLN A 43 -4.06 10.73 -12.47
C GLN A 43 -5.47 10.62 -11.88
N ALA A 44 -5.90 9.40 -11.51
CA ALA A 44 -7.18 9.17 -10.85
C ALA A 44 -7.21 9.69 -9.41
N LEU A 45 -6.14 9.47 -8.63
CA LEU A 45 -6.04 9.87 -7.23
C LEU A 45 -6.22 11.38 -7.00
N ARG A 46 -5.87 12.21 -8.00
CA ARG A 46 -6.00 13.67 -7.95
C ARG A 46 -7.43 14.18 -8.18
N GLN A 47 -8.37 13.30 -8.53
CA GLN A 47 -9.78 13.65 -8.71
C GLN A 47 -10.52 13.66 -7.36
N GLU A 48 -11.60 14.43 -7.26
CA GLU A 48 -12.40 14.54 -6.04
C GLU A 48 -13.04 13.20 -5.60
N ASN A 49 -13.43 12.37 -6.57
CA ASN A 49 -13.99 11.03 -6.35
C ASN A 49 -13.25 10.00 -7.22
N PRO A 50 -12.09 9.51 -6.77
CA PRO A 50 -11.22 8.70 -7.60
C PRO A 50 -11.89 7.37 -7.97
N LYS A 51 -11.85 7.04 -9.25
CA LYS A 51 -12.12 5.71 -9.80
C LYS A 51 -10.88 5.27 -10.55
N TYR A 52 -10.28 4.18 -10.10
CA TYR A 52 -8.99 3.75 -10.63
C TYR A 52 -9.22 2.86 -11.86
N PRO A 53 -8.64 3.20 -13.02
CA PRO A 53 -8.71 2.34 -14.19
C PRO A 53 -7.85 1.07 -13.98
N ASP A 54 -8.18 0.00 -14.70
CA ASP A 54 -7.39 -1.23 -14.73
C ASP A 54 -5.91 -0.94 -15.01
N GLY A 55 -5.02 -1.66 -14.34
CA GLY A 55 -3.58 -1.43 -14.32
C GLY A 55 -3.11 -0.27 -13.45
N SER A 56 -3.99 0.36 -12.66
CA SER A 56 -3.56 1.21 -11.54
C SER A 56 -2.86 0.34 -10.49
N ILE A 57 -1.72 0.81 -9.98
CA ILE A 57 -0.91 0.06 -9.01
C ILE A 57 -0.54 0.99 -7.86
N PHE A 58 -0.85 0.55 -6.64
CA PHE A 58 -0.35 1.15 -5.41
C PHE A 58 0.68 0.24 -4.76
N VAL A 59 1.69 0.85 -4.17
CA VAL A 59 2.71 0.17 -3.37
C VAL A 59 2.76 0.79 -1.99
N PHE A 60 2.67 -0.05 -0.97
CA PHE A 60 2.88 0.29 0.42
C PHE A 60 4.23 -0.30 0.84
N ASP A 61 5.19 0.57 1.10
CA ASP A 61 6.57 0.23 1.43
C ASP A 61 6.82 0.51 2.90
N LEU A 62 6.85 -0.54 3.73
CA LEU A 62 7.03 -0.43 5.17
C LEU A 62 8.46 -0.78 5.57
N LEU A 63 9.08 0.15 6.28
CA LEU A 63 10.41 0.05 6.84
C LEU A 63 10.35 0.16 8.37
N GLU A 64 11.37 -0.37 9.02
CA GLU A 64 11.62 -0.07 10.44
C GLU A 64 11.77 1.45 10.65
N ALA A 65 11.26 1.94 11.79
CA ALA A 65 11.56 3.28 12.28
C ALA A 65 12.63 3.14 13.37
N ARG A 66 13.84 3.65 13.13
CA ARG A 66 14.95 3.64 14.11
C ARG A 66 15.09 5.02 14.72
N LEU A 67 15.20 5.10 16.05
CA LEU A 67 15.44 6.37 16.74
C LEU A 67 16.95 6.61 16.80
N GLU A 68 17.42 7.62 16.07
CA GLU A 68 18.83 7.99 15.99
C GLU A 68 18.96 9.49 16.22
N SER A 69 19.76 9.88 17.23
CA SER A 69 20.02 11.28 17.58
C SER A 69 18.75 12.15 17.75
N GLY A 70 17.68 11.57 18.27
CA GLY A 70 16.40 12.27 18.47
C GLY A 70 15.49 12.35 17.24
N ALA A 71 15.88 11.74 16.11
CA ALA A 71 15.07 11.65 14.90
C ALA A 71 14.71 10.19 14.58
N TYR A 72 13.56 9.98 13.94
CA TYR A 72 13.26 8.69 13.34
C TYR A 72 13.84 8.62 11.92
N VAL A 73 14.64 7.59 11.67
CA VAL A 73 15.22 7.28 10.37
C VAL A 73 14.72 5.93 9.87
N GLU A 74 14.76 5.74 8.55
CA GLU A 74 14.44 4.46 7.92
C GLU A 74 15.46 3.39 8.27
N GLY A 75 14.99 2.22 8.69
CA GLY A 75 15.79 1.01 8.86
C GLY A 75 15.53 -0.02 7.77
N SER A 76 15.66 -1.30 8.13
CA SER A 76 15.42 -2.40 7.19
C SER A 76 13.96 -2.42 6.71
N ARG A 77 13.75 -2.81 5.46
CA ARG A 77 12.39 -3.06 4.95
C ARG A 77 11.75 -4.25 5.66
N LYS A 78 10.53 -4.08 6.14
CA LYS A 78 9.71 -5.14 6.73
C LYS A 78 8.85 -5.83 5.69
N VAL A 79 8.13 -5.06 4.87
CA VAL A 79 7.22 -5.60 3.85
C VAL A 79 7.03 -4.61 2.71
N LEU A 80 6.86 -5.14 1.51
CA LEU A 80 6.35 -4.41 0.36
C LEU A 80 4.97 -4.96 0.00
N ALA A 81 3.90 -4.23 0.28
CA ALA A 81 2.55 -4.61 -0.11
C ALA A 81 2.11 -3.89 -1.38
N VAL A 82 1.30 -4.55 -2.20
CA VAL A 82 0.92 -4.09 -3.54
C VAL A 82 -0.57 -4.29 -3.75
N MET A 83 -1.21 -3.28 -4.30
CA MET A 83 -2.58 -3.35 -4.81
C MET A 83 -2.58 -3.12 -6.32
N VAL A 84 -3.24 -3.99 -7.08
CA VAL A 84 -3.36 -3.86 -8.55
C VAL A 84 -4.83 -3.86 -8.95
N LYS A 85 -5.25 -2.84 -9.70
CA LYS A 85 -6.60 -2.80 -10.26
C LYS A 85 -6.68 -3.70 -11.50
N ASP A 86 -7.56 -4.67 -11.46
CA ASP A 86 -8.02 -5.44 -12.62
C ASP A 86 -9.45 -5.90 -12.31
N SER A 87 -10.42 -5.17 -12.84
CA SER A 87 -11.83 -5.30 -12.50
C SER A 87 -12.40 -6.68 -12.83
N ARG A 88 -11.83 -7.33 -13.85
CA ARG A 88 -12.26 -8.67 -14.29
C ARG A 88 -11.60 -9.74 -13.43
N LYS A 89 -10.28 -9.69 -13.26
CA LYS A 89 -9.53 -10.71 -12.54
C LYS A 89 -9.84 -10.74 -11.04
N TYR A 90 -10.09 -9.57 -10.45
CA TYR A 90 -10.25 -9.40 -9.01
C TYR A 90 -11.68 -8.98 -8.63
N ALA A 91 -12.68 -9.45 -9.38
CA ALA A 91 -14.08 -9.10 -9.16
C ALA A 91 -14.57 -9.37 -7.72
N ALA A 92 -14.09 -10.46 -7.10
CA ALA A 92 -14.44 -10.84 -5.72
C ALA A 92 -13.93 -9.85 -4.65
N THR A 93 -12.94 -9.03 -4.98
CA THR A 93 -12.28 -8.07 -4.07
C THR A 93 -12.41 -6.64 -4.60
N GLY A 94 -13.56 -6.30 -5.19
CA GLY A 94 -13.85 -4.93 -5.67
C GLY A 94 -12.99 -4.50 -6.87
N GLY A 95 -12.44 -5.46 -7.61
CA GLY A 95 -11.54 -5.22 -8.73
C GLY A 95 -10.07 -4.99 -8.34
N TRP A 96 -9.70 -5.26 -7.08
CA TRP A 96 -8.34 -5.07 -6.58
C TRP A 96 -7.69 -6.39 -6.16
N GLY A 97 -6.53 -6.69 -6.73
CA GLY A 97 -5.67 -7.75 -6.23
C GLY A 97 -4.76 -7.21 -5.12
N PHE A 98 -4.52 -8.02 -4.09
CA PHE A 98 -3.63 -7.71 -2.98
C PHE A 98 -2.51 -8.75 -2.87
N GLU A 99 -1.29 -8.30 -2.59
CA GLU A 99 -0.12 -9.16 -2.34
C GLU A 99 0.84 -8.43 -1.41
N ALA A 100 1.64 -9.18 -0.67
CA ALA A 100 2.72 -8.65 0.13
C ALA A 100 3.99 -9.48 -0.05
N PHE A 101 5.14 -8.82 -0.05
CA PHE A 101 6.45 -9.42 -0.19
C PHE A 101 7.25 -9.16 1.09
N ALA A 102 7.55 -10.21 1.84
CA ALA A 102 8.30 -10.11 3.10
C ALA A 102 9.72 -9.58 2.83
N GLY A 103 10.12 -8.52 3.55
CA GLY A 103 11.38 -7.81 3.31
C GLY A 103 11.47 -7.13 1.93
N GLY A 104 10.38 -7.12 1.15
CA GLY A 104 10.39 -6.71 -0.25
C GLY A 104 11.09 -7.69 -1.20
N ASP A 105 11.23 -8.96 -0.80
CA ASP A 105 11.78 -10.02 -1.64
C ASP A 105 10.70 -10.59 -2.57
N PRO A 106 10.84 -10.48 -3.92
CA PRO A 106 9.86 -10.97 -4.89
C PRO A 106 9.53 -12.47 -4.76
N SER A 107 10.43 -13.27 -4.16
CA SER A 107 10.24 -14.70 -3.94
C SER A 107 9.45 -15.04 -2.67
N ARG A 108 9.32 -14.09 -1.74
CA ARG A 108 8.70 -14.29 -0.42
C ARG A 108 7.31 -13.65 -0.35
N ARG A 109 6.37 -14.22 -1.12
CA ARG A 109 4.95 -13.85 -1.05
C ARG A 109 4.38 -14.18 0.32
N ALA A 110 3.51 -13.31 0.84
CA ALA A 110 3.00 -13.42 2.20
C ALA A 110 1.46 -13.49 2.28
N VAL A 111 0.73 -13.10 1.23
CA VAL A 111 -0.74 -13.16 1.25
C VAL A 111 -1.21 -14.56 0.86
N GLN A 112 -2.04 -15.17 1.70
CA GLN A 112 -2.66 -16.47 1.41
C GLN A 112 -4.11 -16.28 0.96
N ASP A 113 -4.88 -15.48 1.69
CA ASP A 113 -6.24 -15.09 1.32
C ASP A 113 -6.41 -13.56 1.28
N ALA A 114 -6.34 -13.01 0.07
CA ALA A 114 -6.51 -11.57 -0.16
C ALA A 114 -7.89 -11.03 0.26
N ALA A 115 -8.93 -11.87 0.30
CA ALA A 115 -10.28 -11.41 0.66
C ALA A 115 -10.36 -11.08 2.15
N THR A 116 -9.88 -11.98 3.01
CA THR A 116 -9.94 -11.85 4.47
C THR A 116 -8.78 -11.03 5.02
N GLU A 117 -7.56 -11.23 4.51
CA GLU A 117 -6.36 -10.57 5.05
C GLU A 117 -6.24 -9.10 4.64
N CYS A 118 -6.82 -8.71 3.48
CA CYS A 118 -6.64 -7.37 2.92
C CYS A 118 -7.98 -6.70 2.58
N PHE A 119 -8.78 -7.31 1.72
CA PHE A 119 -9.95 -6.64 1.14
C PHE A 119 -11.01 -6.31 2.19
N GLN A 120 -11.23 -7.15 3.20
CA GLN A 120 -12.21 -6.87 4.25
C GLN A 120 -11.95 -5.54 4.96
N CYS A 121 -10.70 -5.20 5.25
CA CYS A 121 -10.34 -3.90 5.83
C CYS A 121 -10.53 -2.77 4.81
N HIS A 122 -10.12 -2.99 3.56
CA HIS A 122 -10.24 -2.01 2.49
C HIS A 122 -11.70 -1.77 2.02
N ALA A 123 -12.62 -2.70 2.28
CA ALA A 123 -14.03 -2.60 1.94
C ALA A 123 -14.70 -1.36 2.57
N ALA A 124 -14.21 -0.92 3.73
CA ALA A 124 -14.66 0.31 4.38
C ALA A 124 -14.40 1.57 3.53
N GLN A 125 -13.45 1.52 2.59
CA GLN A 125 -13.12 2.62 1.67
C GLN A 125 -13.84 2.51 0.33
N LYS A 126 -15.00 1.85 0.26
CA LYS A 126 -15.78 1.70 -0.99
C LYS A 126 -16.04 3.03 -1.72
N ALA A 127 -16.23 4.12 -0.97
CA ALA A 127 -16.47 5.44 -1.54
C ALA A 127 -15.30 5.92 -2.43
N THR A 128 -14.06 5.67 -1.99
CA THR A 128 -12.81 6.05 -2.69
C THR A 128 -12.21 4.87 -3.47
N ASP A 129 -13.07 3.95 -3.93
CA ASP A 129 -12.67 2.75 -4.68
C ASP A 129 -11.63 1.90 -3.93
N TYR A 130 -11.87 1.69 -2.64
CA TYR A 130 -11.13 0.80 -1.74
C TYR A 130 -9.69 1.28 -1.41
N VAL A 131 -9.36 2.55 -1.69
CA VAL A 131 -8.05 3.15 -1.41
C VAL A 131 -8.18 4.16 -0.26
N PHE A 132 -7.36 3.99 0.78
CA PHE A 132 -7.31 4.92 1.94
C PHE A 132 -6.56 6.22 1.64
N SER A 133 -5.54 6.16 0.80
CA SER A 133 -4.70 7.30 0.48
C SER A 133 -5.46 8.37 -0.29
N LYS A 134 -5.27 9.63 0.10
CA LYS A 134 -5.82 10.81 -0.58
C LYS A 134 -4.68 11.66 -1.11
N TRP A 135 -4.90 12.32 -2.25
CA TRP A 135 -3.93 13.28 -2.76
C TRP A 135 -3.77 14.45 -1.79
N ARG A 136 -2.51 14.83 -1.54
CA ARG A 136 -2.17 16.10 -0.90
C ARG A 136 -1.52 16.97 -1.99
N PRO A 137 -2.10 18.12 -2.34
CA PRO A 137 -1.47 19.06 -3.28
C PRO A 137 -0.17 19.63 -2.73
#